data_AF-A0A5A7PDE3-F1
#
_entry.id   AF-A0A5A7PDE3-F1
#
_cell.length_a   1.000
_cell.length_b   1.000
_cell.length_c   1.000
_cell.angle_alpha   90.00
_cell.angle_beta   90.00
_cell.angle_gamma   90.00
#
_symmetry.space_group_name_H-M   'P 1'
#
loop_
_entity.id
_entity.type
_entity.pdbx_description
1 polymer ?
#
loop_
_entity_poly.entity_id
_entity_poly.type
_entity_poly.pdbx_seq_one_letter_code
_entity_poly.pdbx_strand_id
1 'polypeptide(L)'
;MTGTHSFRIGINYGRVADNLPTPSRVASFILSLNITHVRVYDADPEVLSAFANTGVELTIGLEDKYIENFTDPAQAQDWVQHNVTPYTNQTNITTITIGNEVLTSNDTKMIISLLPAMKNVQKALADLGLSQQIQVNTPHSYGIMDVSFPPSLGTFKPELVEYLLGILDFLSQTESPFLINANPYFAYQDDPEHVSLAYVLFEPNPGQTDPITNLHYDNMLYAQMDAVYSAIDALYLQMDSAHNNALDSYNPSLRVSEIGWSRWRNPKKRPPPPLSGIEQASLVKENGTDQVENARIFNGNLLKRVEEKQGTPLRPSNPLNAYIFALFDEDLKPGPETERYFGLFYPNMTPAYNIGLQARGGGGGGAIQRVEYTVSGINNNSIVGGLFGFYVAFICFLLLLV
;
A
#
# COMPACT_ATOMS: atom_id res chain seq x y z
N MET A 1 -5.05 10.76 31.43
CA MET A 1 -3.74 10.39 30.86
C MET A 1 -3.80 10.71 29.38
N THR A 2 -2.96 11.63 28.91
CA THR A 2 -2.97 12.14 27.53
C THR A 2 -2.46 11.05 26.59
N GLY A 3 -3.35 10.50 25.76
CA GLY A 3 -3.02 9.46 24.79
C GLY A 3 -2.00 9.97 23.77
N THR A 4 -0.82 9.37 23.77
CA THR A 4 0.16 9.53 22.69
C THR A 4 -0.47 9.02 21.40
N HIS A 5 -0.56 9.89 20.38
CA HIS A 5 -1.10 9.58 19.06
C HIS A 5 -0.34 8.41 18.43
N SER A 6 -0.92 7.20 18.45
CA SER A 6 -0.35 6.03 17.79
C SER A 6 -0.54 6.20 16.28
N PHE A 7 0.55 6.43 15.58
CA PHE A 7 0.64 6.40 14.12
C PHE A 7 0.19 5.01 13.62
N ARG A 8 -0.77 4.94 12.70
CA ARG A 8 -1.26 3.68 12.09
C ARG A 8 -0.75 3.51 10.65
N ILE A 9 0.46 4.00 10.37
CA ILE A 9 1.12 3.67 9.12
C ILE A 9 2.11 2.55 9.36
N GLY A 10 2.02 1.53 8.50
CA GLY A 10 3.04 0.50 8.40
C GLY A 10 4.11 0.89 7.41
N ILE A 11 5.22 0.18 7.44
CA ILE A 11 6.26 0.29 6.43
C ILE A 11 6.70 -1.09 5.97
N ASN A 12 6.91 -1.25 4.66
CA ASN A 12 7.49 -2.45 4.10
C ASN A 12 9.02 -2.40 4.29
N TYR A 13 9.56 -3.36 5.02
CA TYR A 13 10.99 -3.58 5.15
C TYR A 13 11.45 -4.62 4.12
N GLY A 14 11.54 -4.17 2.87
CA GLY A 14 12.16 -4.93 1.78
C GLY A 14 13.66 -5.10 1.99
N ARG A 15 14.19 -6.25 1.56
CA ARG A 15 15.58 -6.65 1.79
C ARG A 15 16.27 -7.23 0.55
N VAL A 16 15.76 -6.95 -0.65
CA VAL A 16 16.38 -7.37 -1.91
C VAL A 16 17.50 -6.40 -2.28
N ALA A 17 18.56 -6.41 -1.45
CA ALA A 17 19.73 -5.54 -1.56
C ALA A 17 20.94 -6.13 -0.81
N ASP A 18 22.16 -5.73 -1.18
CA ASP A 18 23.41 -6.18 -0.53
C ASP A 18 24.10 -5.13 0.34
N ASN A 19 23.49 -3.95 0.46
CA ASN A 19 24.10 -2.78 1.10
C ASN A 19 23.30 -2.23 2.31
N LEU A 20 22.28 -2.95 2.76
CA LEU A 20 21.39 -2.53 3.85
C LEU A 20 22.04 -2.63 5.23
N PRO A 21 21.58 -1.83 6.23
CA PRO A 21 22.00 -2.02 7.61
C PRO A 21 21.53 -3.37 8.16
N THR A 22 22.25 -3.86 9.17
CA THR A 22 21.86 -5.06 9.94
C THR A 22 20.45 -4.92 10.54
N PRO A 23 19.66 -6.01 10.66
CA PRO A 23 18.30 -5.95 11.21
C PRO A 23 18.18 -5.23 12.57
N SER A 24 19.13 -5.41 13.50
CA SER A 24 19.10 -4.72 14.81
C SER A 24 19.21 -3.20 14.71
N ARG A 25 20.02 -2.70 13.74
CA ARG A 25 20.10 -1.25 13.46
C ARG A 25 18.80 -0.76 12.85
N VAL A 26 18.19 -1.54 11.95
CA VAL A 26 16.91 -1.21 11.33
C VAL A 26 15.77 -1.17 12.35
N ALA A 27 15.68 -2.16 13.25
CA ALA A 27 14.68 -2.16 14.32
C ALA A 27 14.79 -0.92 15.22
N SER A 28 16.01 -0.56 15.63
CA SER A 28 16.28 0.66 16.39
C SER A 28 15.91 1.93 15.62
N PHE A 29 16.18 1.93 14.31
CA PHE A 29 15.84 3.04 13.43
C PHE A 29 14.32 3.21 13.27
N ILE A 30 13.58 2.14 13.02
CA ILE A 30 12.11 2.14 12.93
C ILE A 30 11.47 2.68 14.20
N LEU A 31 11.95 2.26 15.37
CA LEU A 31 11.50 2.80 16.65
C LEU A 31 11.73 4.30 16.75
N SER A 32 12.87 4.80 16.28
CA SER A 32 13.18 6.23 16.30
C SER A 32 12.24 7.06 15.41
N LEU A 33 11.61 6.45 14.40
CA LEU A 33 10.64 7.06 13.49
C LEU A 33 9.19 6.99 14.00
N ASN A 34 8.94 6.39 15.17
CA ASN A 34 7.60 6.09 15.71
C ASN A 34 6.73 5.23 14.78
N ILE A 35 7.36 4.42 13.92
CA ILE A 35 6.64 3.43 13.11
C ILE A 35 6.33 2.23 13.99
N THR A 36 5.07 1.81 14.00
CA THR A 36 4.54 0.78 14.92
C THR A 36 4.19 -0.52 14.21
N HIS A 37 4.12 -0.53 12.88
CA HIS A 37 3.81 -1.71 12.08
C HIS A 37 4.86 -1.87 10.98
N VAL A 38 5.36 -3.08 10.81
CA VAL A 38 6.36 -3.40 9.79
C VAL A 38 5.91 -4.66 9.08
N ARG A 39 5.99 -4.64 7.75
CA ARG A 39 5.82 -5.82 6.92
C ARG A 39 7.17 -6.28 6.40
N VAL A 40 7.46 -7.56 6.57
CA VAL A 40 8.64 -8.27 6.07
C VAL A 40 8.13 -9.42 5.19
N TYR A 41 8.89 -9.76 4.15
CA TYR A 41 8.44 -10.69 3.09
C TYR A 41 8.81 -12.16 3.34
N ASP A 42 9.40 -12.45 4.49
CA ASP A 42 9.85 -13.77 4.92
C ASP A 42 9.74 -13.89 6.45
N ALA A 43 10.23 -15.00 7.01
CA ALA A 43 10.33 -15.27 8.45
C ALA A 43 11.79 -15.37 8.92
N ASP A 44 12.63 -14.43 8.49
CA ASP A 44 14.06 -14.44 8.81
C ASP A 44 14.35 -14.33 10.32
N PRO A 45 15.11 -15.27 10.90
CA PRO A 45 15.35 -15.33 12.34
C PRO A 45 16.14 -14.13 12.88
N GLU A 46 17.03 -13.53 12.09
CA GLU A 46 17.78 -12.32 12.50
C GLU A 46 16.85 -11.11 12.58
N VAL A 47 15.90 -10.99 11.66
CA VAL A 47 14.87 -9.94 11.69
C VAL A 47 13.94 -10.16 12.88
N LEU A 48 13.37 -11.35 13.03
CA LEU A 48 12.45 -11.64 14.13
C LEU A 48 13.11 -11.41 15.50
N SER A 49 14.39 -11.78 15.65
CA SER A 49 15.16 -11.51 16.86
C SER A 49 15.45 -10.02 17.07
N ALA A 50 15.75 -9.28 16.00
CA ALA A 50 16.02 -7.84 16.08
C ALA A 50 14.80 -7.02 16.55
N PHE A 51 13.59 -7.49 16.29
CA PHE A 51 12.35 -6.85 16.72
C PHE A 51 11.84 -7.35 18.09
N ALA A 52 12.56 -8.24 18.76
CA ALA A 52 12.19 -8.72 20.09
C ALA A 52 12.10 -7.56 21.10
N ASN A 53 11.02 -7.54 21.88
CA ASN A 53 10.70 -6.55 22.92
C ASN A 53 10.60 -5.10 22.42
N THR A 54 10.47 -4.88 21.11
CA THR A 54 10.30 -3.53 20.53
C THR A 54 8.85 -3.04 20.62
N GLY A 55 7.89 -3.96 20.70
CA GLY A 55 6.45 -3.67 20.64
C GLY A 55 5.92 -3.37 19.23
N VAL A 56 6.79 -3.31 18.22
CA VAL A 56 6.41 -3.14 16.81
C VAL A 56 5.66 -4.38 16.32
N GLU A 57 4.50 -4.18 15.73
CA GLU A 57 3.71 -5.24 15.10
C GLU A 57 4.37 -5.69 13.80
N LEU A 58 4.59 -6.99 13.66
CA LEU A 58 5.16 -7.60 12.46
C LEU A 58 4.11 -8.37 11.67
N THR A 59 4.01 -8.01 10.39
CA THR A 59 3.50 -8.90 9.33
C THR A 59 4.68 -9.60 8.69
N ILE A 60 4.69 -10.93 8.69
CA ILE A 60 5.77 -11.76 8.11
C ILE A 60 5.24 -12.56 6.92
N GLY A 61 6.12 -12.95 6.00
CA GLY A 61 5.72 -13.62 4.76
C GLY A 61 6.15 -15.09 4.67
N LEU A 62 5.33 -15.89 4.00
CA LEU A 62 5.78 -17.09 3.31
C LEU A 62 6.02 -16.73 1.83
N GLU A 63 7.25 -16.91 1.36
CA GLU A 63 7.59 -16.62 -0.05
C GLU A 63 6.81 -17.52 -1.03
N ASP A 64 6.46 -16.94 -2.17
CA ASP A 64 5.71 -17.58 -3.27
C ASP A 64 6.19 -18.99 -3.64
N LYS A 65 7.52 -19.15 -3.76
CA LYS A 65 8.16 -20.42 -4.16
C LYS A 65 7.90 -21.60 -3.21
N TYR A 66 7.38 -21.34 -2.00
CA TYR A 66 7.09 -22.37 -1.00
C TYR A 66 5.60 -22.71 -0.88
N ILE A 67 4.70 -21.96 -1.52
CA ILE A 67 3.25 -22.10 -1.34
C ILE A 67 2.77 -23.53 -1.63
N GLU A 68 3.26 -24.15 -2.71
CA GLU A 68 2.87 -25.52 -3.08
C GLU A 68 3.18 -26.53 -1.97
N ASN A 69 4.31 -26.39 -1.26
CA ASN A 69 4.69 -27.28 -0.18
C ASN A 69 3.71 -27.22 1.00
N PHE A 70 3.04 -26.09 1.20
CA PHE A 70 2.15 -25.85 2.33
C PHE A 70 0.74 -26.40 2.08
N THR A 71 0.51 -27.01 0.93
CA THR A 71 -0.66 -27.88 0.72
C THR A 71 -0.57 -29.17 1.57
N ASP A 72 0.63 -29.56 2.00
CA ASP A 72 0.85 -30.59 3.02
C ASP A 72 0.72 -29.98 4.43
N PRO A 73 -0.27 -30.41 5.25
CA PRO A 73 -0.45 -29.90 6.60
C PRO A 73 0.77 -30.10 7.51
N ALA A 74 1.57 -31.15 7.30
CA ALA A 74 2.78 -31.39 8.10
C ALA A 74 3.84 -30.33 7.83
N GLN A 75 4.01 -29.91 6.58
CA GLN A 75 4.95 -28.83 6.22
C GLN A 75 4.53 -27.49 6.83
N ALA A 76 3.23 -27.18 6.80
CA ALA A 76 2.72 -25.97 7.44
C ALA A 76 2.92 -26.00 8.96
N GLN A 77 2.62 -27.13 9.62
CA GLN A 77 2.83 -27.33 11.05
C GLN A 77 4.31 -27.15 11.42
N ASP A 78 5.21 -27.84 10.71
CA ASP A 78 6.64 -27.77 10.94
C ASP A 78 7.17 -26.36 10.73
N TRP A 79 6.72 -25.67 9.69
CA TRP A 79 7.17 -24.30 9.43
C TRP A 79 6.75 -23.33 10.53
N VAL A 80 5.49 -23.36 10.99
CA VAL A 80 5.04 -22.49 12.09
C VAL A 80 5.81 -22.81 13.37
N GLN A 81 5.97 -24.10 13.69
CA GLN A 81 6.66 -24.56 14.89
C GLN A 81 8.14 -24.11 14.95
N HIS A 82 8.83 -24.09 13.82
CA HIS A 82 10.26 -23.78 13.76
C HIS A 82 10.58 -22.31 13.44
N ASN A 83 9.75 -21.63 12.64
CA ASN A 83 10.05 -20.28 12.15
C ASN A 83 9.24 -19.18 12.85
N VAL A 84 8.12 -19.52 13.50
CA VAL A 84 7.23 -18.54 14.13
C VAL A 84 7.23 -18.69 15.65
N THR A 85 6.85 -19.87 16.16
CA THR A 85 6.68 -20.13 17.60
C THR A 85 7.85 -19.71 18.48
N PRO A 86 9.14 -19.86 18.09
CA PRO A 86 10.25 -19.44 18.95
C PRO A 86 10.28 -17.94 19.29
N TYR A 87 9.61 -17.11 18.49
CA TYR A 87 9.68 -15.65 18.59
C TYR A 87 8.44 -15.02 19.24
N THR A 88 7.30 -15.70 19.29
CA THR A 88 5.99 -15.11 19.63
C THR A 88 5.89 -14.55 21.06
N ASN A 89 6.77 -14.98 21.97
CA ASN A 89 6.83 -14.46 23.34
C ASN A 89 7.49 -13.08 23.47
N GLN A 90 8.32 -12.68 22.50
CA GLN A 90 9.10 -11.44 22.59
C GLN A 90 8.86 -10.53 21.38
N THR A 91 8.59 -11.11 20.21
CA THR A 91 8.35 -10.40 18.96
C THR A 91 6.86 -10.41 18.68
N ASN A 92 6.29 -9.22 18.48
CA ASN A 92 4.86 -9.03 18.29
C ASN A 92 4.45 -9.35 16.84
N ILE A 93 4.50 -10.63 16.47
CA ILE A 93 4.01 -11.12 15.18
C ILE A 93 2.48 -11.13 15.23
N THR A 94 1.83 -10.42 14.32
CA THR A 94 0.36 -10.27 14.28
C THR A 94 -0.26 -10.81 13.00
N THR A 95 0.52 -10.97 11.93
CA THR A 95 0.01 -11.49 10.65
C THR A 95 1.07 -12.31 9.92
N ILE A 96 0.65 -13.43 9.31
CA ILE A 96 1.41 -14.20 8.34
C ILE A 96 0.73 -14.06 6.97
N THR A 97 1.45 -13.50 5.99
CA THR A 97 0.99 -13.45 4.60
C THR A 97 1.48 -14.66 3.82
N ILE A 98 0.58 -15.39 3.17
CA ILE A 98 0.90 -16.50 2.28
C ILE A 98 1.05 -15.96 0.86
N GLY A 99 2.30 -15.85 0.42
CA GLY A 99 2.66 -15.25 -0.86
C GLY A 99 2.45 -13.73 -0.92
N ASN A 100 2.70 -13.19 -2.11
CA ASN A 100 2.44 -11.80 -2.46
C ASN A 100 1.98 -11.70 -3.93
N GLU A 101 0.79 -11.17 -4.18
CA GLU A 101 0.24 -10.98 -5.53
C GLU A 101 0.09 -12.28 -6.36
N VAL A 102 -0.10 -13.41 -5.68
CA VAL A 102 -0.13 -14.76 -6.28
C VAL A 102 -1.17 -14.90 -7.40
N LEU A 103 -2.35 -14.28 -7.24
CA LEU A 103 -3.44 -14.38 -8.22
C LEU A 103 -3.16 -13.69 -9.56
N THR A 104 -2.16 -12.81 -9.61
CA THR A 104 -1.69 -12.18 -10.85
C THR A 104 -0.40 -12.81 -11.39
N SER A 105 0.05 -13.91 -10.78
CA SER A 105 1.18 -14.68 -11.29
C SER A 105 0.81 -15.48 -12.54
N ASN A 106 1.82 -15.92 -13.29
CA ASN A 106 1.65 -16.84 -14.41
C ASN A 106 1.72 -18.32 -13.99
N ASP A 107 1.70 -18.62 -12.69
CA ASP A 107 1.84 -19.97 -12.16
C ASP A 107 0.50 -20.49 -11.64
N THR A 108 -0.20 -21.25 -12.49
CA THR A 108 -1.49 -21.85 -12.15
C THR A 108 -1.40 -22.79 -10.95
N LYS A 109 -0.28 -23.52 -10.77
CA LYS A 109 -0.13 -24.44 -9.64
C LYS A 109 -0.01 -23.69 -8.32
N MET A 110 0.72 -22.58 -8.33
CA MET A 110 0.82 -21.69 -7.18
C MET A 110 -0.55 -21.08 -6.83
N ILE A 111 -1.30 -20.62 -7.84
CA ILE A 111 -2.66 -20.06 -7.66
C ILE A 111 -3.60 -21.07 -6.99
N ILE A 112 -3.69 -22.30 -7.51
CA ILE A 112 -4.57 -23.33 -6.92
C ILE A 112 -4.12 -23.77 -5.52
N SER A 113 -2.83 -23.60 -5.18
CA SER A 113 -2.25 -24.00 -3.90
C SER A 113 -2.43 -22.96 -2.81
N LEU A 114 -2.74 -21.70 -3.17
CA LEU A 114 -2.81 -20.58 -2.24
C LEU A 114 -3.79 -20.79 -1.08
N LEU A 115 -5.07 -21.04 -1.39
CA LEU A 115 -6.09 -21.21 -0.35
C LEU A 115 -5.85 -22.45 0.53
N PRO A 116 -5.49 -23.63 -0.02
CA PRO A 116 -5.08 -24.76 0.81
C PRO A 116 -3.90 -24.44 1.76
N ALA A 117 -2.88 -23.73 1.27
CA ALA A 117 -1.76 -23.30 2.09
C ALA A 117 -2.19 -22.36 3.24
N MET A 118 -3.04 -21.37 2.94
CA MET A 118 -3.62 -20.48 3.96
C MET A 118 -4.38 -21.26 5.04
N LYS A 119 -5.23 -22.22 4.64
CA LYS A 119 -5.99 -23.07 5.57
C LYS A 119 -5.07 -23.93 6.44
N ASN A 120 -4.02 -24.51 5.88
CA ASN A 120 -3.07 -25.33 6.63
C ASN A 120 -2.24 -24.51 7.62
N VAL A 121 -1.81 -23.29 7.26
CA VAL A 121 -1.12 -22.39 8.22
C VAL A 121 -2.07 -21.96 9.33
N GLN A 122 -3.32 -21.61 9.01
CA GLN A 122 -4.33 -21.27 10.03
C GLN A 122 -4.57 -22.43 10.99
N LYS A 123 -4.66 -23.66 10.47
CA LYS A 123 -4.79 -24.86 11.29
C LYS A 123 -3.57 -25.05 12.19
N ALA A 124 -2.36 -24.90 11.65
CA ALA A 124 -1.12 -25.03 12.43
C ALA A 124 -1.06 -24.01 13.57
N LEU A 125 -1.44 -22.75 13.31
CA LEU A 125 -1.56 -21.73 14.36
C LEU A 125 -2.60 -22.12 15.41
N ALA A 126 -3.75 -22.68 15.02
CA ALA A 126 -4.78 -23.12 15.95
C ALA A 126 -4.31 -24.29 16.83
N ASP A 127 -3.66 -25.30 16.23
CA ASP A 127 -3.10 -26.45 16.94
C ASP A 127 -2.02 -26.02 17.97
N LEU A 128 -1.31 -24.93 17.69
CA LEU A 128 -0.28 -24.34 18.55
C LEU A 128 -0.81 -23.25 19.51
N GLY A 129 -2.10 -22.97 19.50
CA GLY A 129 -2.72 -21.96 20.37
C GLY A 129 -2.39 -20.50 20.00
N LEU A 130 -1.94 -20.26 18.77
CA LEU A 130 -1.53 -18.96 18.24
C LEU A 130 -2.58 -18.28 17.36
N SER A 131 -3.68 -18.96 17.01
CA SER A 131 -4.70 -18.46 16.07
C SER A 131 -5.47 -17.21 16.55
N GLN A 132 -5.42 -16.90 17.84
CA GLN A 132 -6.00 -15.66 18.40
C GLN A 132 -5.01 -14.48 18.38
N GLN A 133 -3.71 -14.77 18.24
CA GLN A 133 -2.64 -13.77 18.21
C GLN A 133 -2.23 -13.43 16.77
N ILE A 134 -2.22 -14.42 15.89
CA ILE A 134 -1.65 -14.31 14.54
C ILE A 134 -2.74 -14.60 13.51
N GLN A 135 -3.01 -13.62 12.65
CA GLN A 135 -3.91 -13.78 11.51
C GLN A 135 -3.17 -14.34 10.29
N VAL A 136 -3.88 -15.11 9.45
CA VAL A 136 -3.37 -15.56 8.15
C VAL A 136 -4.02 -14.74 7.04
N ASN A 137 -3.22 -14.25 6.09
CA ASN A 137 -3.70 -13.39 5.02
C ASN A 137 -2.95 -13.64 3.69
N THR A 138 -3.36 -12.98 2.62
CA THR A 138 -2.62 -12.94 1.34
C THR A 138 -2.83 -11.57 0.66
N PRO A 139 -1.76 -10.82 0.38
CA PRO A 139 -1.80 -9.57 -0.37
C PRO A 139 -2.11 -9.79 -1.84
N HIS A 140 -3.04 -9.01 -2.38
CA HIS A 140 -3.42 -9.05 -3.78
C HIS A 140 -2.90 -7.84 -4.56
N SER A 141 -2.44 -8.03 -5.80
CA SER A 141 -2.20 -6.91 -6.71
C SER A 141 -3.52 -6.24 -7.05
N TYR A 142 -3.55 -4.92 -7.25
CA TYR A 142 -4.71 -4.26 -7.86
C TYR A 142 -5.06 -4.82 -9.26
N GLY A 143 -4.11 -5.50 -9.91
CA GLY A 143 -4.33 -6.18 -11.20
C GLY A 143 -5.33 -7.34 -11.18
N ILE A 144 -5.92 -7.70 -10.02
CA ILE A 144 -7.04 -8.67 -9.95
C ILE A 144 -8.39 -8.06 -10.39
N MET A 145 -8.47 -6.73 -10.50
CA MET A 145 -9.66 -6.02 -10.94
C MET A 145 -9.86 -6.15 -12.45
N ASP A 146 -11.12 -6.23 -12.89
CA ASP A 146 -11.54 -6.15 -14.29
C ASP A 146 -12.11 -4.76 -14.57
N VAL A 147 -13.31 -4.49 -14.03
CA VAL A 147 -13.89 -3.14 -14.01
C VAL A 147 -13.47 -2.45 -12.73
N SER A 148 -12.98 -1.21 -12.85
CA SER A 148 -12.66 -0.36 -11.70
C SER A 148 -13.11 1.09 -11.83
N PHE A 149 -13.76 1.44 -12.95
CA PHE A 149 -14.34 2.76 -13.16
C PHE A 149 -15.72 2.66 -13.85
N PRO A 150 -16.76 3.34 -13.34
CA PRO A 150 -16.76 4.06 -12.05
C PRO A 150 -16.61 3.08 -10.86
N PRO A 151 -16.11 3.53 -9.69
CA PRO A 151 -15.84 2.65 -8.56
C PRO A 151 -17.03 1.77 -8.14
N SER A 152 -18.27 2.27 -8.20
CA SER A 152 -19.47 1.51 -7.85
C SER A 152 -19.75 0.29 -8.73
N LEU A 153 -19.11 0.18 -9.90
CA LEU A 153 -19.20 -0.98 -10.80
C LEU A 153 -17.98 -1.90 -10.70
N GLY A 154 -17.16 -1.74 -9.66
CA GLY A 154 -15.99 -2.56 -9.47
C GLY A 154 -16.32 -4.05 -9.56
N THR A 155 -15.53 -4.79 -10.36
CA THR A 155 -15.61 -6.25 -10.46
C THR A 155 -14.20 -6.84 -10.49
N PHE A 156 -14.08 -8.07 -9.99
CA PHE A 156 -12.88 -8.87 -10.19
C PHE A 156 -12.89 -9.54 -11.56
N LYS A 157 -11.70 -9.89 -12.05
CA LYS A 157 -11.52 -10.70 -13.26
C LYS A 157 -12.30 -12.01 -13.17
N PRO A 158 -13.13 -12.35 -14.19
CA PRO A 158 -13.98 -13.55 -14.16
C PRO A 158 -13.22 -14.84 -13.84
N GLU A 159 -12.01 -15.00 -14.38
CA GLU A 159 -11.15 -16.16 -14.16
C GLU A 159 -10.60 -16.27 -12.73
N LEU A 160 -10.66 -15.20 -11.93
CA LEU A 160 -10.19 -15.17 -10.55
C LEU A 160 -11.31 -15.34 -9.52
N VAL A 161 -12.58 -15.28 -9.95
CA VAL A 161 -13.75 -15.24 -9.07
C VAL A 161 -13.81 -16.44 -8.12
N GLU A 162 -13.61 -17.67 -8.63
CA GLU A 162 -13.68 -18.88 -7.79
C GLU A 162 -12.63 -18.87 -6.68
N TYR A 163 -11.40 -18.43 -6.98
CA TYR A 163 -10.32 -18.30 -6.00
C TYR A 163 -10.63 -17.22 -4.96
N LEU A 164 -11.10 -16.06 -5.42
CA LEU A 164 -11.41 -14.93 -4.55
C LEU A 164 -12.59 -15.23 -3.63
N LEU A 165 -13.63 -15.93 -4.10
CA LEU A 165 -14.73 -16.38 -3.24
C LEU A 165 -14.24 -17.28 -2.10
N GLY A 166 -13.38 -18.25 -2.41
CA GLY A 166 -12.80 -19.14 -1.40
C GLY A 166 -11.89 -18.42 -0.39
N ILE A 167 -11.15 -17.41 -0.84
CA ILE A 167 -10.30 -16.57 0.02
C ILE A 167 -11.16 -15.65 0.89
N LEU A 168 -12.18 -15.01 0.32
CA LEU A 168 -13.12 -14.13 1.03
C LEU A 168 -13.90 -14.89 2.11
N ASP A 169 -14.35 -16.12 1.83
CA ASP A 169 -14.96 -17.01 2.83
C ASP A 169 -13.98 -17.33 3.98
N PHE A 170 -12.73 -17.65 3.65
CA PHE A 170 -11.68 -17.89 4.65
C PHE A 170 -11.37 -16.64 5.50
N LEU A 171 -11.26 -15.47 4.88
CA LEU A 171 -11.00 -14.21 5.59
C LEU A 171 -12.19 -13.83 6.49
N SER A 172 -13.41 -14.16 6.08
CA SER A 172 -14.62 -14.00 6.89
C SER A 172 -14.60 -14.86 8.15
N GLN A 173 -14.32 -16.16 8.00
CA GLN A 173 -14.24 -17.10 9.12
C GLN A 173 -13.11 -16.79 10.12
N THR A 174 -12.08 -16.06 9.68
CA THR A 174 -10.93 -15.68 10.51
C THR A 174 -10.95 -14.21 10.95
N GLU A 175 -12.01 -13.47 10.62
CA GLU A 175 -12.14 -12.02 10.89
C GLU A 175 -10.91 -11.21 10.39
N SER A 176 -10.34 -11.65 9.28
CA SER A 176 -9.15 -11.06 8.68
C SER A 176 -9.51 -9.96 7.68
N PRO A 177 -8.66 -8.92 7.53
CA PRO A 177 -8.85 -7.90 6.49
C PRO A 177 -8.64 -8.48 5.08
N PHE A 178 -9.12 -7.78 4.06
CA PHE A 178 -8.65 -7.98 2.69
C PHE A 178 -7.41 -7.10 2.45
N LEU A 179 -6.33 -7.67 1.91
CA LEU A 179 -5.08 -6.95 1.64
C LEU A 179 -4.94 -6.66 0.14
N ILE A 180 -4.70 -5.40 -0.21
CA ILE A 180 -4.52 -4.95 -1.60
C ILE A 180 -3.25 -4.10 -1.74
N ASN A 181 -2.47 -4.35 -2.78
CA ASN A 181 -1.38 -3.50 -3.22
C ASN A 181 -1.94 -2.57 -4.29
N ALA A 182 -2.28 -1.34 -3.90
CA ALA A 182 -2.92 -0.35 -4.75
C ALA A 182 -1.98 0.84 -4.94
N ASN A 183 -1.48 1.03 -6.16
CA ASN A 183 -0.60 2.14 -6.49
C ASN A 183 -1.24 3.04 -7.57
N PRO A 184 -1.78 4.21 -7.18
CA PRO A 184 -2.34 5.20 -8.10
C PRO A 184 -1.40 5.61 -9.25
N TYR A 185 -0.08 5.52 -9.05
CA TYR A 185 0.91 5.87 -10.06
C TYR A 185 0.71 5.12 -11.39
N PHE A 186 0.35 3.83 -11.35
CA PHE A 186 0.23 3.04 -12.57
C PHE A 186 -0.91 3.52 -13.46
N ALA A 187 -2.04 3.92 -12.89
CA ALA A 187 -3.15 4.50 -13.65
C ALA A 187 -2.75 5.82 -14.34
N TYR A 188 -1.97 6.67 -13.66
CA TYR A 188 -1.41 7.89 -14.27
C TYR A 188 -0.38 7.58 -15.37
N GLN A 189 0.44 6.56 -15.17
CA GLN A 189 1.44 6.16 -16.15
C GLN A 189 0.80 5.66 -17.45
N ASP A 190 -0.30 4.92 -17.34
CA ASP A 190 -1.00 4.29 -18.46
C ASP A 190 -1.86 5.29 -19.24
N ASP A 191 -2.50 6.25 -18.56
CA ASP A 191 -3.35 7.28 -19.18
C ASP A 191 -3.13 8.69 -18.58
N PRO A 192 -1.98 9.32 -18.85
CA PRO A 192 -1.67 10.64 -18.31
C PRO A 192 -2.51 11.79 -18.91
N GLU A 193 -3.27 11.53 -19.97
CA GLU A 193 -4.15 12.53 -20.60
C GLU A 193 -5.47 12.69 -19.84
N HIS A 194 -6.00 11.60 -19.27
CA HIS A 194 -7.27 11.62 -18.54
C HIS A 194 -7.08 11.48 -17.02
N VAL A 195 -6.00 10.85 -16.57
CA VAL A 195 -5.65 10.79 -15.14
C VAL A 195 -4.75 11.97 -14.79
N SER A 196 -5.26 12.89 -13.97
CA SER A 196 -4.47 14.03 -13.50
C SER A 196 -3.39 13.61 -12.52
N LEU A 197 -2.19 14.18 -12.65
CA LEU A 197 -1.12 14.00 -11.66
C LEU A 197 -1.57 14.45 -10.26
N ALA A 198 -2.33 15.55 -10.15
CA ALA A 198 -2.82 16.02 -8.86
C ALA A 198 -3.75 15.01 -8.17
N TYR A 199 -4.56 14.28 -8.96
CA TYR A 199 -5.50 13.27 -8.47
C TYR A 199 -4.80 12.05 -7.87
N VAL A 200 -3.65 11.64 -8.44
CA VAL A 200 -2.85 10.53 -7.91
C VAL A 200 -1.86 10.97 -6.82
N LEU A 201 -1.55 12.27 -6.70
CA LEU A 201 -0.70 12.85 -5.65
C LEU A 201 -1.46 13.33 -4.40
N PHE A 202 -2.78 13.13 -4.34
CA PHE A 202 -3.67 13.65 -3.29
C PHE A 202 -3.66 15.18 -3.17
N GLU A 203 -3.27 15.89 -4.23
CA GLU A 203 -3.25 17.35 -4.31
C GLU A 203 -4.64 17.90 -4.68
N PRO A 204 -4.93 19.19 -4.43
CA PRO A 204 -6.20 19.79 -4.83
C PRO A 204 -6.49 19.61 -6.32
N ASN A 205 -7.62 19.00 -6.64
CA ASN A 205 -8.06 18.71 -7.99
C ASN A 205 -9.60 18.65 -8.05
N PRO A 206 -10.21 18.67 -9.25
CA PRO A 206 -11.66 18.59 -9.39
C PRO A 206 -12.29 17.28 -8.90
N GLY A 207 -11.49 16.25 -8.63
CA GLY A 207 -11.92 14.91 -8.27
C GLY A 207 -12.65 14.18 -9.40
N GLN A 208 -13.22 13.04 -9.06
CA GLN A 208 -14.11 12.26 -9.91
C GLN A 208 -15.39 11.97 -9.15
N THR A 209 -16.54 12.18 -9.79
CA THR A 209 -17.83 11.81 -9.21
C THR A 209 -18.33 10.55 -9.88
N ASP A 210 -18.61 9.53 -9.08
CA ASP A 210 -19.23 8.30 -9.54
C ASP A 210 -20.67 8.62 -10.02
N PRO A 211 -21.00 8.34 -11.30
CA PRO A 211 -22.26 8.75 -11.89
C PRO A 211 -23.47 7.95 -11.39
N ILE A 212 -23.24 6.85 -10.67
CA ILE A 212 -24.31 5.97 -10.17
C ILE A 212 -24.62 6.30 -8.72
N THR A 213 -23.59 6.36 -7.89
CA THR A 213 -23.73 6.59 -6.44
C THR A 213 -23.67 8.06 -6.05
N ASN A 214 -23.20 8.94 -6.96
CA ASN A 214 -22.91 10.35 -6.72
C ASN A 214 -21.84 10.56 -5.62
N LEU A 215 -21.08 9.53 -5.28
CA LEU A 215 -19.93 9.64 -4.39
C LEU A 215 -18.81 10.38 -5.09
N HIS A 216 -18.18 11.31 -4.36
CA HIS A 216 -17.09 12.12 -4.88
C HIS A 216 -15.75 11.63 -4.34
N TYR A 217 -14.82 11.37 -5.25
CA TYR A 217 -13.47 10.91 -4.98
C TYR A 217 -12.50 12.05 -5.29
N ASP A 218 -11.88 12.59 -4.26
CA ASP A 218 -10.87 13.66 -4.39
C ASP A 218 -9.47 13.10 -4.68
N ASN A 219 -9.29 11.77 -4.60
CA ASN A 219 -8.05 11.08 -4.88
C ASN A 219 -8.28 9.66 -5.44
N MET A 220 -7.31 9.19 -6.23
CA MET A 220 -7.40 7.89 -6.91
C MET A 220 -7.37 6.70 -5.95
N LEU A 221 -6.64 6.76 -4.84
CA LEU A 221 -6.56 5.63 -3.91
C LEU A 221 -7.95 5.29 -3.33
N TYR A 222 -8.73 6.30 -2.95
CA TYR A 222 -10.08 6.07 -2.45
C TYR A 222 -11.00 5.49 -3.53
N ALA A 223 -10.87 5.94 -4.78
CA ALA A 223 -11.61 5.35 -5.90
C ALA A 223 -11.21 3.88 -6.13
N GLN A 224 -9.91 3.56 -6.06
CA GLN A 224 -9.42 2.19 -6.19
C GLN A 224 -9.92 1.29 -5.06
N MET A 225 -9.85 1.77 -3.81
CA MET A 225 -10.36 1.03 -2.65
C MET A 225 -11.86 0.77 -2.75
N ASP A 226 -12.65 1.75 -3.19
CA ASP A 226 -14.10 1.58 -3.34
C ASP A 226 -14.51 0.72 -4.54
N ALA A 227 -13.67 0.66 -5.58
CA ALA A 227 -13.82 -0.34 -6.63
C ALA A 227 -13.62 -1.76 -6.07
N VAL A 228 -12.61 -1.99 -5.22
CA VAL A 228 -12.41 -3.29 -4.54
C VAL A 228 -13.59 -3.61 -3.62
N TYR A 229 -14.07 -2.64 -2.84
CA TYR A 229 -15.27 -2.84 -2.01
C TYR A 229 -16.49 -3.23 -2.83
N SER A 230 -16.75 -2.53 -3.94
CA SER A 230 -17.87 -2.85 -4.83
C SER A 230 -17.74 -4.23 -5.46
N ALA A 231 -16.52 -4.66 -5.81
CA ALA A 231 -16.28 -6.00 -6.34
C ALA A 231 -16.52 -7.10 -5.30
N ILE A 232 -16.10 -6.88 -4.05
CA ILE A 232 -16.39 -7.79 -2.93
C ILE A 232 -17.90 -7.85 -2.68
N ASP A 233 -18.57 -6.70 -2.59
CA ASP A 233 -20.03 -6.63 -2.41
C ASP A 233 -20.78 -7.36 -3.53
N ALA A 234 -20.34 -7.18 -4.79
CA ALA A 234 -20.92 -7.85 -5.95
C ALA A 234 -20.78 -9.38 -5.88
N LEU A 235 -19.63 -9.89 -5.43
CA LEU A 235 -19.44 -11.32 -5.20
C LEU A 235 -20.35 -11.86 -4.09
N TYR A 236 -20.50 -11.14 -2.98
CA TYR A 236 -21.39 -11.57 -1.90
C TYR A 236 -22.86 -11.59 -2.32
N LEU A 237 -23.31 -10.60 -3.09
CA LEU A 237 -24.67 -10.60 -3.65
C LEU A 237 -24.93 -11.80 -4.58
N GLN A 238 -23.92 -12.24 -5.33
CA GLN A 238 -24.02 -13.45 -6.16
C GLN A 238 -24.14 -14.72 -5.30
N MET A 239 -23.42 -14.81 -4.18
CA MET A 239 -23.48 -15.96 -3.26
C MET A 239 -24.83 -16.05 -2.55
N ASP A 240 -25.35 -14.93 -2.02
CA ASP A 240 -26.64 -14.89 -1.32
C ASP A 240 -27.82 -15.25 -2.24
N SER A 241 -27.75 -14.81 -3.51
CA SER A 241 -28.73 -15.18 -4.53
C SER A 241 -28.70 -16.68 -4.90
N ALA A 242 -27.56 -17.37 -4.66
CA ALA A 242 -27.38 -18.77 -4.98
C ALA A 242 -27.66 -19.71 -3.80
N HIS A 243 -27.41 -19.27 -2.56
CA HIS A 243 -27.55 -20.07 -1.34
C HIS A 243 -28.22 -19.22 -0.25
N ASN A 244 -29.37 -19.68 0.28
CA ASN A 244 -30.16 -19.10 1.40
C ASN A 244 -29.40 -18.93 2.74
N ASN A 245 -28.07 -18.93 2.74
CA ASN A 245 -27.23 -18.63 3.89
C ASN A 245 -26.72 -17.20 3.73
N ALA A 246 -27.54 -16.28 4.24
CA ALA A 246 -27.21 -14.90 4.52
C ALA A 246 -25.77 -14.77 5.05
N LEU A 247 -24.86 -14.32 4.18
CA LEU A 247 -23.58 -13.77 4.60
C LEU A 247 -23.74 -12.27 4.92
N ASP A 248 -24.89 -11.91 5.50
CA ASP A 248 -25.47 -10.57 5.73
C ASP A 248 -24.63 -9.64 6.64
N SER A 249 -23.37 -9.96 6.93
CA SER A 249 -22.57 -9.21 7.90
C SER A 249 -21.07 -9.12 7.62
N TYR A 250 -20.52 -9.81 6.61
CA TYR A 250 -19.09 -9.67 6.36
C TYR A 250 -18.80 -8.42 5.51
N ASN A 251 -18.40 -7.36 6.21
CA ASN A 251 -17.87 -6.12 5.64
C ASN A 251 -16.37 -6.07 5.95
N PRO A 252 -15.51 -6.71 5.13
CA PRO A 252 -14.08 -6.79 5.43
C PRO A 252 -13.50 -5.40 5.57
N SER A 253 -12.64 -5.18 6.58
CA SER A 253 -11.75 -4.03 6.51
C SER A 253 -10.77 -4.23 5.35
N LEU A 254 -10.61 -3.23 4.49
CA LEU A 254 -9.60 -3.23 3.44
C LEU A 254 -8.34 -2.57 3.99
N ARG A 255 -7.17 -3.19 3.80
CA ARG A 255 -5.88 -2.57 4.13
C ARG A 255 -4.98 -2.57 2.91
N VAL A 256 -4.25 -1.48 2.74
CA VAL A 256 -3.30 -1.33 1.64
C VAL A 256 -1.96 -1.91 2.10
N SER A 257 -1.59 -3.09 1.62
CA SER A 257 -0.39 -3.80 2.05
C SER A 257 0.90 -3.28 1.40
N GLU A 258 0.79 -2.57 0.27
CA GLU A 258 1.87 -1.84 -0.39
C GLU A 258 1.33 -0.62 -1.13
N ILE A 259 1.93 0.53 -0.88
CA ILE A 259 1.69 1.77 -1.63
C ILE A 259 2.89 2.68 -1.52
N GLY A 260 3.32 3.28 -2.62
CA GLY A 260 4.47 4.16 -2.64
C GLY A 260 4.73 4.72 -4.03
N TRP A 261 5.68 5.63 -4.14
CA TRP A 261 6.03 6.27 -5.40
C TRP A 261 7.55 6.23 -5.59
N SER A 262 7.98 5.65 -6.72
CA SER A 262 9.40 5.57 -7.05
C SER A 262 9.96 6.94 -7.39
N ARG A 263 11.11 7.28 -6.81
CA ARG A 263 11.81 8.55 -7.10
C ARG A 263 12.58 8.52 -8.43
N TRP A 264 12.50 7.42 -9.20
CA TRP A 264 13.18 7.27 -10.48
C TRP A 264 12.24 6.70 -11.54
N ARG A 265 12.31 7.21 -12.78
CA ARG A 265 11.46 6.77 -13.90
C ARG A 265 12.23 6.34 -15.16
N ASN A 266 13.50 6.69 -15.31
CA ASN A 266 14.19 6.50 -16.59
C ASN A 266 15.11 5.27 -16.63
N PRO A 267 14.73 4.18 -17.31
CA PRO A 267 15.57 2.98 -17.44
C PRO A 267 16.82 3.19 -18.33
N LYS A 268 16.97 4.36 -18.97
CA LYS A 268 18.10 4.68 -19.87
C LYS A 268 19.12 5.63 -19.23
N LYS A 269 18.86 6.16 -18.04
CA LYS A 269 19.76 7.09 -17.36
C LYS A 269 20.15 6.49 -16.03
N ARG A 270 21.43 6.62 -15.67
CA ARG A 270 21.91 6.22 -14.35
C ARG A 270 21.38 7.21 -13.30
N PRO A 271 20.86 6.74 -12.17
CA PRO A 271 20.40 7.59 -11.09
C PRO A 271 21.56 8.40 -10.50
N PRO A 272 21.30 9.62 -10.04
CA PRO A 272 22.33 10.42 -9.38
C PRO A 272 22.81 9.69 -8.12
N PRO A 273 24.10 9.83 -7.74
CA PRO A 273 24.59 9.31 -6.48
C PRO A 273 23.78 9.89 -5.30
N PRO A 274 23.78 9.25 -4.12
CA PRO A 274 23.14 9.80 -2.93
C PRO A 274 23.79 11.16 -2.61
N LEU A 275 23.08 12.25 -2.96
CA LEU A 275 23.47 13.63 -2.70
C LEU A 275 22.62 14.18 -1.56
N SER A 276 23.18 15.05 -0.73
CA SER A 276 22.45 15.66 0.38
C SER A 276 21.37 16.65 -0.09
N GLY A 277 20.16 16.51 0.45
CA GLY A 277 19.19 17.60 0.64
C GLY A 277 18.70 18.35 -0.60
N ILE A 278 19.37 19.42 -1.01
CA ILE A 278 18.81 20.41 -1.96
C ILE A 278 19.24 20.12 -3.41
N GLU A 279 20.33 19.37 -3.61
CA GLU A 279 20.87 19.12 -4.95
C GLU A 279 20.06 18.10 -5.77
N GLN A 280 19.31 17.18 -5.12
CA GLN A 280 18.54 16.15 -5.85
C GLN A 280 17.33 16.71 -6.61
N ALA A 281 16.56 17.64 -6.02
CA ALA A 281 15.35 18.23 -6.62
C ALA A 281 15.62 18.97 -7.94
N SER A 282 16.86 19.40 -8.16
CA SER A 282 17.24 20.11 -9.39
C SER A 282 17.71 19.19 -10.51
N LEU A 283 18.08 17.94 -10.22
CA LEU A 283 18.81 17.06 -11.14
C LEU A 283 17.94 15.99 -11.83
N VAL A 284 16.71 15.75 -11.36
CA VAL A 284 15.81 14.70 -11.89
C VAL A 284 14.60 15.30 -12.63
N LYS A 285 14.78 16.46 -13.27
CA LYS A 285 13.76 16.97 -14.20
C LYS A 285 13.86 16.22 -15.51
N GLU A 286 12.90 15.36 -15.80
CA GLU A 286 12.72 14.77 -17.11
C GLU A 286 11.35 15.15 -17.66
N ASN A 287 11.31 15.77 -18.84
CA ASN A 287 10.13 16.43 -19.42
C ASN A 287 9.50 17.52 -18.51
N GLY A 288 10.26 18.09 -17.57
CA GLY A 288 9.78 19.11 -16.64
C GLY A 288 9.22 18.58 -15.32
N THR A 289 9.12 17.25 -15.15
CA THR A 289 8.59 16.60 -13.94
C THR A 289 9.73 16.22 -12.99
N ASP A 290 9.61 16.61 -11.72
CA ASP A 290 10.55 16.24 -10.64
C ASP A 290 10.01 14.99 -9.91
N GLN A 291 10.60 13.82 -10.21
CA GLN A 291 10.14 12.54 -9.64
C GLN A 291 10.43 12.41 -8.14
N VAL A 292 11.51 13.04 -7.65
CA VAL A 292 11.82 13.06 -6.22
C VAL A 292 10.76 13.88 -5.49
N GLU A 293 10.37 15.01 -6.07
CA GLU A 293 9.29 15.84 -5.52
C GLU A 293 7.94 15.14 -5.57
N ASN A 294 7.60 14.44 -6.65
CA ASN A 294 6.38 13.63 -6.71
C ASN A 294 6.37 12.55 -5.62
N ALA A 295 7.49 11.84 -5.41
CA ALA A 295 7.58 10.84 -4.35
C ALA A 295 7.43 11.46 -2.96
N ARG A 296 8.03 12.63 -2.73
CA ARG A 296 7.89 13.40 -1.49
C ARG A 296 6.45 13.85 -1.25
N ILE A 297 5.78 14.39 -2.27
CA ILE A 297 4.39 14.85 -2.21
C ILE A 297 3.47 13.64 -1.97
N PHE A 298 3.61 12.58 -2.76
CA PHE A 298 2.78 11.38 -2.66
C PHE A 298 2.85 10.74 -1.27
N ASN A 299 4.05 10.38 -0.82
CA ASN A 299 4.23 9.72 0.48
C ASN A 299 3.89 10.65 1.65
N GLY A 300 4.20 11.96 1.52
CA GLY A 300 3.86 12.97 2.52
C GLY A 300 2.34 13.22 2.63
N ASN A 301 1.61 13.24 1.52
CA ASN A 301 0.17 13.40 1.53
C ASN A 301 -0.55 12.10 1.93
N LEU A 302 -0.04 10.93 1.55
CA LEU A 302 -0.52 9.63 2.03
C LEU A 302 -0.45 9.56 3.56
N LEU A 303 0.67 9.99 4.17
CA LEU A 303 0.81 10.09 5.63
C LEU A 303 -0.31 10.95 6.24
N LYS A 304 -0.58 12.13 5.67
CA LYS A 304 -1.66 13.01 6.13
C LYS A 304 -3.03 12.33 6.02
N ARG A 305 -3.32 11.63 4.92
CA ARG A 305 -4.59 10.90 4.74
C ARG A 305 -4.78 9.80 5.80
N VAL A 306 -3.72 9.07 6.14
CA VAL A 306 -3.74 8.10 7.25
C VAL A 306 -3.97 8.79 8.60
N GLU A 307 -3.33 9.94 8.84
CA GLU A 307 -3.50 10.74 10.07
C GLU A 307 -4.90 11.33 10.25
N GLU A 308 -5.56 11.69 9.14
CA GLU A 308 -6.94 12.21 9.13
C GLU A 308 -7.95 11.15 9.58
N LYS A 309 -7.58 9.86 9.59
CA LYS A 309 -8.43 8.71 9.95
C LYS A 309 -9.74 8.68 9.16
N GLN A 310 -9.73 9.23 7.95
CA GLN A 310 -10.86 9.17 7.05
C GLN A 310 -10.88 7.80 6.39
N GLY A 311 -12.09 7.24 6.27
CA GLY A 311 -12.33 6.17 5.31
C GLY A 311 -12.56 6.71 3.91
N THR A 312 -12.87 5.81 3.01
CA THR A 312 -13.24 6.13 1.63
C THR A 312 -14.67 6.67 1.56
N PRO A 313 -15.09 7.31 0.45
CA PRO A 313 -16.47 7.76 0.28
C PRO A 313 -17.53 6.67 0.49
N LEU A 314 -17.30 5.43 0.02
CA LEU A 314 -18.22 4.29 0.16
C LEU A 314 -18.14 3.64 1.55
N ARG A 315 -16.99 3.71 2.24
CA ARG A 315 -16.77 3.14 3.58
C ARG A 315 -16.12 4.18 4.53
N PRO A 316 -16.84 5.27 4.86
CA PRO A 316 -16.27 6.39 5.63
C PRO A 316 -15.91 6.01 7.08
N SER A 317 -16.52 4.95 7.61
CA SER A 317 -16.26 4.42 8.96
C SER A 317 -15.02 3.54 9.05
N ASN A 318 -14.35 3.22 7.93
CA ASN A 318 -13.20 2.34 7.87
C ASN A 318 -11.96 3.16 7.52
N PRO A 319 -11.17 3.65 8.50
CA PRO A 319 -10.00 4.48 8.22
C PRO A 319 -8.99 3.76 7.33
N LEU A 320 -8.31 4.54 6.48
CA LEU A 320 -7.18 4.03 5.70
C LEU A 320 -6.10 3.44 6.60
N ASN A 321 -5.79 2.16 6.42
CA ASN A 321 -4.60 1.51 6.98
C ASN A 321 -3.72 1.10 5.81
N ALA A 322 -2.46 1.57 5.81
CA ALA A 322 -1.56 1.39 4.69
C ALA A 322 -0.13 1.08 5.17
N TYR A 323 0.60 0.30 4.37
CA TYR A 323 2.03 0.10 4.49
C TYR A 323 2.75 0.83 3.36
N ILE A 324 3.60 1.79 3.71
CA ILE A 324 4.42 2.48 2.70
C ILE A 324 5.43 1.49 2.12
N PHE A 325 5.49 1.42 0.80
CA PHE A 325 6.50 0.71 0.04
C PHE A 325 7.55 1.73 -0.48
N ALA A 326 8.78 1.76 0.04
CA ALA A 326 9.37 0.90 1.09
C ALA A 326 10.33 1.68 2.01
N LEU A 327 10.85 1.02 3.05
CA LEU A 327 11.79 1.62 3.99
C LEU A 327 13.10 2.05 3.32
N PHE A 328 13.69 1.18 2.51
CA PHE A 328 14.97 1.43 1.84
C PHE A 328 14.86 1.26 0.32
N ASP A 329 15.78 1.90 -0.39
CA ASP A 329 16.07 1.54 -1.79
C ASP A 329 16.64 0.11 -1.84
N GLU A 330 16.15 -0.71 -2.77
CA GLU A 330 16.51 -2.12 -2.89
C GLU A 330 17.25 -2.39 -4.20
N ASP A 331 18.59 -2.30 -4.18
CA ASP A 331 19.43 -2.24 -5.37
C ASP A 331 19.52 -3.53 -6.20
N LEU A 332 19.11 -4.67 -5.61
CA LEU A 332 19.07 -5.96 -6.28
C LEU A 332 17.67 -6.34 -6.78
N LYS A 333 16.65 -5.47 -6.66
CA LYS A 333 15.31 -5.78 -7.19
C LYS A 333 15.36 -6.08 -8.70
N PRO A 334 14.76 -7.20 -9.13
CA PRO A 334 14.65 -7.52 -10.55
C PRO A 334 13.59 -6.64 -11.22
N GLY A 335 13.51 -6.70 -12.54
CA GLY A 335 12.52 -5.94 -13.31
C GLY A 335 12.99 -4.52 -13.68
N PRO A 336 12.06 -3.59 -13.91
CA PRO A 336 12.39 -2.21 -14.26
C PRO A 336 13.28 -1.54 -13.23
N GLU A 337 14.19 -0.65 -13.68
CA GLU A 337 15.11 0.08 -12.78
C GLU A 337 14.36 0.89 -11.70
N THR A 338 13.14 1.33 -11.98
CA THR A 338 12.27 2.05 -11.05
C THR A 338 12.00 1.30 -9.75
N GLU A 339 12.02 -0.04 -9.78
CA GLU A 339 11.81 -0.91 -8.63
C GLU A 339 12.84 -0.67 -7.51
N ARG A 340 14.04 -0.19 -7.87
CA ARG A 340 15.15 -0.02 -6.94
C ARG A 340 15.09 1.29 -6.15
N TYR A 341 14.07 2.12 -6.39
CA TYR A 341 14.02 3.52 -5.98
C TYR A 341 12.73 3.92 -5.25
N PHE A 342 12.09 2.98 -4.55
CA PHE A 342 10.91 3.23 -3.71
C PHE A 342 11.26 3.62 -2.27
N GLY A 343 12.53 3.61 -1.89
CA GLY A 343 12.96 3.85 -0.51
C GLY A 343 12.62 5.24 0.00
N LEU A 344 12.04 5.30 1.19
CA LEU A 344 11.98 6.54 1.99
C LEU A 344 13.37 6.95 2.50
N PHE A 345 14.25 5.97 2.69
CA PHE A 345 15.62 6.15 3.16
C PHE A 345 16.60 5.46 2.23
N TYR A 346 17.81 6.00 2.16
CA TYR A 346 18.95 5.29 1.59
C TYR A 346 19.40 4.15 2.52
N PRO A 347 20.17 3.17 2.01
CA PRO A 347 20.78 2.12 2.83
C PRO A 347 21.67 2.65 3.97
N ASN A 348 22.18 3.88 3.88
CA ASN A 348 22.91 4.53 4.97
C ASN A 348 21.99 5.16 6.06
N MET A 349 20.68 4.91 6.00
CA MET A 349 19.62 5.44 6.88
C MET A 349 19.41 6.96 6.82
N THR A 350 19.97 7.65 5.82
CA THR A 350 19.62 9.06 5.57
C THR A 350 18.33 9.15 4.77
N PRO A 351 17.45 10.14 5.03
CA PRO A 351 16.21 10.29 4.28
C PRO A 351 16.49 10.59 2.81
N ALA A 352 15.80 9.90 1.90
CA ALA A 352 15.85 10.20 0.47
C ALA A 352 15.18 11.55 0.18
N TYR A 353 14.12 11.87 0.93
CA TYR A 353 13.40 13.15 0.94
C TYR A 353 12.65 13.29 2.26
N ASN A 354 12.27 14.51 2.65
CA ASN A 354 11.64 14.77 3.94
C ASN A 354 10.10 14.72 3.83
N ILE A 355 9.49 13.74 4.51
CA ILE A 355 8.03 13.59 4.65
C ILE A 355 7.55 13.77 6.11
N GLY A 356 8.41 14.30 6.99
CA GLY A 356 8.08 14.51 8.40
C GLY A 356 8.38 13.34 9.33
N LEU A 357 8.84 12.20 8.81
CA LEU A 357 9.39 11.10 9.61
C LEU A 357 10.82 11.45 10.03
N GLN A 358 11.02 11.91 11.26
CA GLN A 358 12.35 12.22 11.79
C GLN A 358 12.69 11.29 12.96
N ALA A 359 13.89 10.71 12.89
CA ALA A 359 14.46 9.93 13.98
C ALA A 359 14.62 10.82 15.21
N ARG A 360 14.00 10.45 16.34
CA ARG A 360 14.25 11.13 17.62
C ARG A 360 15.70 10.89 18.04
N GLY A 361 16.56 11.88 17.80
CA GLY A 361 17.88 11.96 18.43
C GLY A 361 17.72 12.24 19.93
N GLY A 362 18.42 11.47 20.75
CA GLY A 362 18.47 11.70 22.19
C GLY A 362 18.91 13.14 22.51
N GLY A 363 18.03 13.88 23.19
CA GLY A 363 18.31 15.21 23.73
C GLY A 363 17.33 16.29 23.24
N GLY A 364 16.38 16.64 24.11
CA GLY A 364 15.62 17.89 24.02
C GLY A 364 14.22 17.74 23.43
N GLY A 365 13.20 17.84 24.29
CA GLY A 365 11.81 17.89 23.88
C GLY A 365 11.53 19.08 22.96
N GLY A 366 11.12 18.80 21.73
CA GLY A 366 10.55 19.76 20.80
C GLY A 366 9.27 19.15 20.22
N ALA A 367 8.15 19.80 20.46
CA ALA A 367 6.88 19.47 19.84
C ALA A 367 6.96 19.60 18.31
N ILE A 368 6.11 18.83 17.63
CA ILE A 368 5.85 18.88 16.20
C ILE A 368 5.68 20.34 15.75
N GLN A 369 6.59 20.87 14.93
CA GLN A 369 6.30 22.07 14.17
C GLN A 369 5.54 21.67 12.91
N ARG A 370 4.23 21.94 12.93
CA ARG A 370 3.38 21.99 11.74
C ARG A 370 3.97 23.03 10.79
N VAL A 371 4.59 22.59 9.69
CA VAL A 371 4.97 23.51 8.61
C VAL A 371 3.69 23.79 7.81
N GLU A 372 3.03 24.90 8.12
CA GLU A 372 1.99 25.45 7.26
C GLU A 372 2.64 26.06 6.02
N TYR A 373 2.56 25.35 4.90
CA TYR A 373 2.90 25.93 3.61
C TYR A 373 1.73 26.80 3.14
N THR A 374 1.77 28.09 3.42
CA THR A 374 0.94 29.07 2.71
C THR A 374 1.59 29.39 1.38
N VAL A 375 0.93 29.03 0.28
CA VAL A 375 1.32 29.47 -1.06
C VAL A 375 1.03 30.97 -1.16
N SER A 376 2.02 31.79 -0.81
CA SER A 376 2.01 33.22 -1.08
C SER A 376 3.32 33.58 -1.79
N GLY A 377 3.30 33.45 -3.12
CA GLY A 377 4.47 33.66 -3.94
C GLY A 377 4.19 33.67 -5.45
N ILE A 378 2.99 34.05 -5.88
CA ILE A 378 2.78 34.51 -7.25
C ILE A 378 2.72 36.03 -7.19
N ASN A 379 3.82 36.67 -7.56
CA ASN A 379 3.87 38.11 -7.78
C ASN A 379 2.96 38.47 -8.95
N ASN A 380 1.74 38.92 -8.64
CA ASN A 380 0.79 39.51 -9.58
C ASN A 380 1.23 40.93 -9.98
N ASN A 381 2.34 41.05 -10.70
CA ASN A 381 2.77 42.31 -11.30
C ASN A 381 3.32 42.10 -12.71
N SER A 382 2.44 41.74 -13.63
CA SER A 382 2.51 42.17 -15.04
C SER A 382 1.28 41.62 -15.78
N ILE A 383 0.72 42.44 -16.67
CA ILE A 383 -0.47 42.18 -17.51
C ILE A 383 -1.80 42.58 -16.85
N VAL A 384 -1.87 43.85 -16.41
CA VAL A 384 -3.10 44.64 -16.58
C VAL A 384 -2.87 45.50 -17.83
N GLY A 385 -3.51 45.14 -18.93
CA GLY A 385 -3.43 45.87 -20.19
C GLY A 385 -4.04 45.10 -21.35
N GLY A 386 -5.37 45.00 -21.38
CA GLY A 386 -6.08 44.39 -22.51
C GLY A 386 -7.50 43.91 -22.20
N LEU A 387 -8.33 44.74 -21.58
CA LEU A 387 -9.79 44.60 -21.70
C LEU A 387 -10.17 44.95 -23.14
N PHE A 388 -10.93 44.08 -23.80
CA PHE A 388 -12.10 44.36 -24.66
C PHE A 388 -12.21 43.32 -25.79
N GLY A 389 -13.29 42.53 -25.76
CA GLY A 389 -13.83 41.91 -26.97
C GLY A 389 -14.28 40.46 -26.82
N PHE A 390 -15.61 40.29 -26.78
CA PHE A 390 -16.38 39.12 -27.24
C PHE A 390 -16.78 38.04 -26.23
N TYR A 391 -17.90 38.35 -25.56
CA TYR A 391 -18.98 37.41 -25.28
C TYR A 391 -19.67 36.98 -26.60
N VAL A 392 -20.31 35.80 -26.54
CA VAL A 392 -21.31 35.19 -27.46
C VAL A 392 -20.78 34.14 -28.46
N ALA A 393 -21.05 32.84 -28.18
CA ALA A 393 -21.83 31.90 -29.02
C ALA A 393 -21.63 30.43 -28.58
N PHE A 394 -22.67 29.78 -28.03
CA PHE A 394 -23.40 28.59 -28.56
C PHE A 394 -22.56 27.28 -28.70
N ILE A 395 -22.80 26.25 -27.88
CA ILE A 395 -23.81 25.14 -28.01
C ILE A 395 -23.53 24.19 -29.19
N CYS A 396 -23.53 22.88 -28.86
CA CYS A 396 -23.52 21.67 -29.71
C CYS A 396 -22.18 21.25 -30.36
N PHE A 397 -21.70 20.03 -30.04
CA PHE A 397 -21.93 18.87 -30.92
C PHE A 397 -21.55 17.54 -30.23
N LEU A 398 -22.45 16.56 -30.42
CA LEU A 398 -22.34 15.14 -30.10
C LEU A 398 -21.99 14.38 -31.40
N LEU A 399 -21.31 13.23 -31.27
CA LEU A 399 -21.17 12.11 -32.24
C LEU A 399 -20.21 12.25 -33.45
N LEU A 400 -19.23 11.33 -33.48
CA LEU A 400 -18.85 10.36 -34.55
C LEU A 400 -17.35 10.01 -34.34
N LEU A 401 -16.95 8.74 -34.20
CA LEU A 401 -16.83 7.72 -35.25
C LEU A 401 -16.83 6.32 -34.58
N VAL A 402 -17.76 5.44 -34.96
CA VAL A 402 -17.57 4.19 -35.77
C VAL A 402 -16.73 3.12 -35.09
#